data_AF-A0AAV1JMQ4-F1
#
_entry.id   AF-A0AAV1JMQ4-F1
#
_cell.length_a   1.000
_cell.length_b   1.000
_cell.length_c   1.000
_cell.angle_alpha   90.00
_cell.angle_beta   90.00
_cell.angle_gamma   90.00
#
_symmetry.space_group_name_H-M   'P 1'
#
loop_
_entity.id
_entity.type
_entity.pdbx_description
1 polymer ?
#
loop_
_entity_poly.entity_id
_entity_poly.type
_entity_poly.pdbx_seq_one_letter_code
_entity_poly.pdbx_strand_id
1 'polypeptide(L)'
;MKCVLPVYFAFLLGIVICTNYTCDYSFGNPSWNYSKLFYNTTHVLPEGVLNFNVTLPQNKNSMISFVCVNITGADLNTTKVAFASLFRRLSIEFKNYPQNGTARILALEHGY
;
A
#
# COMPACT_ATOMS: atom_id res chain seq x y z
N MET A 1 7.42 -15.73 -2.79
CA MET A 1 8.81 -15.29 -3.08
C MET A 1 9.06 -15.34 -4.57
N LYS A 2 8.92 -14.21 -5.29
CA LYS A 2 9.52 -14.02 -6.62
C LYS A 2 9.88 -12.55 -6.79
N CYS A 3 11.08 -12.31 -7.29
CA CYS A 3 11.67 -10.99 -7.38
C CYS A 3 11.35 -10.30 -8.72
N VAL A 4 11.26 -8.97 -8.70
CA VAL A 4 10.96 -8.16 -9.89
C VAL A 4 12.29 -7.67 -10.49
N LEU A 5 12.54 -7.99 -11.76
CA LEU A 5 13.70 -7.49 -12.50
C LEU A 5 13.45 -6.05 -12.94
N PRO A 6 14.27 -5.08 -12.54
CA PRO A 6 14.29 -3.80 -13.22
C PRO A 6 14.99 -4.00 -14.58
N VAL A 7 14.24 -3.83 -15.67
CA VAL A 7 14.81 -3.81 -17.03
C VAL A 7 15.56 -2.49 -17.18
N TYR A 8 16.80 -2.44 -16.68
CA TYR A 8 17.76 -1.40 -17.06
C TYR A 8 18.80 -2.02 -18.00
N PHE A 9 18.76 -1.50 -19.22
CA PHE A 9 19.65 -1.79 -20.31
C PHE A 9 21.04 -1.21 -19.99
N ALA A 10 21.90 -1.98 -19.33
CA ALA A 10 23.36 -1.83 -19.38
C ALA A 10 24.01 -2.95 -18.56
N PHE A 11 24.94 -3.65 -19.21
CA PHE A 11 26.01 -4.47 -18.62
C PHE A 11 26.31 -4.16 -17.14
N LEU A 12 25.98 -5.07 -16.22
CA LEU A 12 26.58 -5.30 -14.88
C LEU A 12 25.60 -6.15 -14.04
N LEU A 13 26.15 -6.98 -13.15
CA LEU A 13 25.44 -7.89 -12.24
C LEU A 13 24.02 -7.42 -11.89
N GLY A 14 23.01 -8.13 -12.39
CA GLY A 14 21.61 -7.90 -12.04
C GLY A 14 21.39 -8.22 -10.57
N ILE A 15 21.53 -7.22 -9.70
CA ILE A 15 21.09 -7.32 -8.31
C ILE A 15 19.57 -7.40 -8.34
N VAL A 16 19.07 -8.59 -8.05
CA VAL A 16 17.66 -8.87 -7.90
C VAL A 16 17.22 -8.30 -6.54
N ILE A 17 16.71 -7.06 -6.53
CA ILE A 17 16.19 -6.43 -5.32
C ILE A 17 14.81 -7.03 -5.02
N CYS A 18 14.79 -8.03 -4.15
CA CYS A 18 13.56 -8.55 -3.58
C CYS A 18 13.11 -7.58 -2.46
N THR A 19 12.30 -6.57 -2.79
CA THR A 19 11.71 -5.67 -1.77
C THR A 19 10.67 -6.42 -0.95
N ASN A 20 11.02 -6.78 0.28
CA ASN A 20 10.05 -7.20 1.28
C ASN A 20 9.32 -5.96 1.80
N TYR A 21 8.02 -5.89 1.53
CA TYR A 21 7.16 -4.91 2.16
C TYR A 21 6.73 -5.45 3.53
N THR A 22 7.23 -4.84 4.61
CA THR A 22 6.72 -5.10 5.95
C THR A 22 5.46 -4.27 6.14
N CYS A 23 4.31 -4.95 6.12
CA CYS A 23 2.98 -4.33 6.16
C CYS A 23 2.25 -4.67 7.46
N ASP A 24 1.61 -3.69 8.11
CA ASP A 24 0.67 -3.99 9.20
C ASP A 24 -0.61 -4.62 8.63
N TYR A 25 -1.07 -4.08 7.49
CA TYR A 25 -2.16 -4.63 6.70
C TYR A 25 -1.76 -4.72 5.23
N SER A 26 -2.13 -5.81 4.59
CA SER A 26 -1.85 -6.01 3.17
C SER A 26 -3.05 -6.58 2.42
N PHE A 27 -3.21 -6.13 1.17
CA PHE A 27 -4.26 -6.58 0.26
C PHE A 27 -3.64 -6.93 -1.08
N GLY A 28 -4.03 -8.06 -1.66
CA GLY A 28 -3.48 -8.53 -2.93
C GLY A 28 -2.12 -9.22 -2.77
N ASN A 29 -1.33 -9.25 -3.85
CA ASN A 29 -0.06 -9.96 -3.88
C ASN A 29 1.04 -9.11 -4.55
N PRO A 30 2.13 -8.77 -3.83
CA PRO A 30 3.21 -7.96 -4.39
C PRO A 30 4.05 -8.71 -5.44
N SER A 31 3.84 -10.02 -5.60
CA SER A 31 4.60 -10.89 -6.50
C SER A 31 4.01 -10.97 -7.92
N TRP A 32 2.99 -10.17 -8.26
CA TRP A 32 2.47 -10.12 -9.63
C TRP A 32 3.53 -9.55 -10.56
N ASN A 33 3.90 -10.33 -11.59
CA ASN A 33 4.84 -9.90 -12.61
C ASN A 33 4.39 -8.58 -13.24
N TYR A 34 5.34 -7.68 -13.49
CA TYR A 34 5.12 -6.34 -14.05
C TYR A 34 4.35 -5.35 -13.15
N SER A 35 4.14 -5.68 -11.86
CA SER A 35 3.65 -4.70 -10.90
C SER A 35 4.68 -3.59 -10.69
N LYS A 36 4.23 -2.34 -10.69
CA LYS A 36 5.04 -1.14 -10.47
C LYS A 36 4.47 -0.35 -9.30
N LEU A 37 5.37 0.24 -8.53
CA LEU A 37 5.00 1.20 -7.49
C LEU A 37 4.41 2.44 -8.15
N PHE A 38 3.15 2.77 -7.81
CA PHE A 38 2.48 3.98 -8.32
C PHE A 38 2.01 4.90 -7.19
N TYR A 39 1.92 4.40 -5.96
CA TYR A 39 1.52 5.18 -4.80
C TYR A 39 2.39 4.84 -3.60
N ASN A 40 2.99 5.85 -2.97
CA ASN A 40 3.73 5.73 -1.71
C ASN A 40 3.61 7.06 -0.96
N THR A 41 2.60 7.18 -0.12
CA THR A 41 2.29 8.43 0.59
C THR A 41 2.03 8.15 2.06
N THR A 42 2.52 9.04 2.91
CA THR A 42 2.18 9.07 4.34
C THR A 42 1.10 10.11 4.58
N HIS A 43 0.03 9.70 5.23
CA HIS A 43 -1.06 10.56 5.64
C HIS A 43 -1.00 10.80 7.15
N VAL A 44 -1.20 12.04 7.56
CA VAL A 44 -1.43 12.37 8.97
C VAL A 44 -2.89 12.02 9.29
N LEU A 45 -3.11 11.24 10.36
CA LEU A 45 -4.45 10.85 10.76
C LEU A 45 -5.16 12.04 11.42
N PRO A 46 -6.34 12.48 10.91
CA PRO A 46 -7.03 13.64 11.44
C PRO A 46 -7.43 13.47 12.90
N GLU A 47 -7.25 14.50 13.71
CA GLU A 47 -7.59 14.46 15.14
C GLU A 47 -9.07 14.16 15.40
N GLY A 48 -9.33 13.25 16.34
CA GLY A 48 -10.68 12.87 16.77
C GLY A 48 -11.48 12.05 15.75
N VAL A 49 -10.91 11.71 14.60
CA VAL A 49 -11.59 10.94 13.55
C VAL A 49 -11.35 9.44 13.73
N LEU A 50 -12.43 8.69 13.93
CA LEU A 50 -12.36 7.22 14.05
C LEU A 50 -12.38 6.50 12.69
N ASN A 51 -12.76 7.18 11.61
CA ASN A 51 -12.86 6.63 10.26
C ASN A 51 -12.05 7.46 9.27
N PHE A 52 -10.95 6.91 8.79
CA PHE A 52 -10.08 7.54 7.81
C PHE A 52 -10.20 6.83 6.46
N ASN A 53 -10.48 7.58 5.40
CA ASN A 53 -10.68 7.05 4.05
C ASN A 53 -9.70 7.69 3.07
N VAL A 54 -9.07 6.87 2.23
CA VAL A 54 -8.18 7.33 1.16
C VAL A 54 -8.62 6.71 -0.15
N THR A 55 -8.74 7.52 -1.19
CA THR A 55 -8.98 7.03 -2.56
C THR A 55 -7.66 7.04 -3.31
N LEU A 56 -7.24 5.89 -3.83
CA LEU A 56 -5.98 5.74 -4.57
C LEU A 56 -6.15 6.25 -6.02
N PRO A 57 -5.18 7.01 -6.55
CA PRO A 57 -5.30 7.70 -7.84
C PRO A 57 -5.39 6.71 -9.00
N GLN A 58 -6.30 6.97 -9.95
CA GLN A 58 -6.57 6.08 -11.08
C GLN A 58 -5.65 6.36 -12.26
N ASN A 59 -4.89 5.34 -12.65
CA ASN A 59 -4.22 5.31 -13.94
C ASN A 59 -5.11 4.55 -14.93
N LYS A 60 -5.26 5.12 -16.14
CA LYS A 60 -6.01 4.47 -17.22
C LYS A 60 -5.24 3.21 -17.63
N ASN A 61 -5.95 2.09 -17.78
CA ASN A 61 -5.42 0.78 -18.17
C ASN A 61 -4.53 0.09 -17.12
N SER A 62 -4.69 0.42 -15.83
CA SER A 62 -4.01 -0.29 -14.75
C SER A 62 -4.99 -0.89 -13.74
N MET A 63 -4.55 -1.98 -13.12
CA MET A 63 -5.23 -2.61 -11.99
C MET A 63 -4.28 -2.66 -10.79
N ILE A 64 -4.82 -2.38 -9.60
CA ILE A 64 -4.07 -2.45 -8.35
C ILE A 64 -3.85 -3.93 -8.00
N SER A 65 -2.59 -4.37 -7.98
CA SER A 65 -2.20 -5.74 -7.59
C SER A 65 -1.92 -5.88 -6.11
N PHE A 66 -1.50 -4.79 -5.45
CA PHE A 66 -1.08 -4.84 -4.06
C PHE A 66 -1.29 -3.50 -3.36
N VAL A 67 -1.74 -3.54 -2.11
CA VAL A 67 -1.78 -2.39 -1.19
C VAL A 67 -1.17 -2.83 0.14
N CYS A 68 -0.25 -2.01 0.65
CA CYS A 68 0.40 -2.15 1.94
C CYS A 68 0.09 -0.91 2.78
N VAL A 69 -0.31 -1.12 4.01
CA VAL A 69 -0.68 -0.06 4.94
C VAL A 69 0.08 -0.27 6.24
N ASN A 70 0.82 0.76 6.66
CA ASN A 70 1.46 0.81 7.96
C ASN A 70 0.88 1.95 8.76
N ILE A 71 0.52 1.68 10.01
CA ILE A 71 -0.15 2.62 10.87
C ILE A 71 0.69 2.82 12.13
N THR A 72 0.99 4.08 12.45
CA THR A 72 1.66 4.44 13.70
C THR A 72 0.68 5.08 14.68
N GLY A 73 0.90 4.88 15.97
CA GLY A 73 0.10 5.49 17.03
C GLY A 73 -1.27 4.84 17.28
N ALA A 74 -1.64 3.82 16.51
CA ALA A 74 -2.87 3.05 16.69
C ALA A 74 -2.59 1.65 17.23
N ASP A 75 -3.56 1.08 17.97
CA ASP A 75 -3.53 -0.33 18.34
C ASP A 75 -4.01 -1.19 17.16
N LEU A 76 -3.09 -1.97 16.60
CA LEU A 76 -3.36 -2.83 15.44
C LEU A 76 -4.37 -3.95 15.74
N ASN A 77 -4.53 -4.36 17.00
CA ASN A 77 -5.49 -5.41 17.36
C ASN A 77 -6.95 -4.94 17.29
N THR A 78 -7.17 -3.64 17.42
CA THR A 78 -8.51 -3.03 17.43
C THR A 78 -8.78 -2.19 16.19
N THR A 79 -7.75 -1.89 15.40
CA THR A 79 -7.85 -1.19 14.13
C THR A 79 -8.30 -2.16 13.03
N LYS A 80 -9.28 -1.73 12.23
CA LYS A 80 -9.75 -2.49 11.06
C LYS A 80 -9.38 -1.73 9.79
N VAL A 81 -8.80 -2.44 8.83
CA VAL A 81 -8.47 -1.88 7.53
C VAL A 81 -9.16 -2.71 6.46
N ALA A 82 -9.78 -2.03 5.51
CA ALA A 82 -10.42 -2.64 4.36
C ALA A 82 -10.03 -1.91 3.08
N PHE A 83 -9.83 -2.67 2.01
CA PHE A 83 -9.59 -2.13 0.68
C PHE A 83 -10.65 -2.62 -0.30
N ALA A 84 -11.38 -1.68 -0.89
CA ALA A 84 -12.36 -1.94 -1.93
C ALA A 84 -11.75 -1.63 -3.31
N SER A 85 -11.28 -2.65 -4.01
CA SER A 85 -10.56 -2.51 -5.29
C SER A 85 -11.38 -1.80 -6.38
N LEU A 86 -12.67 -2.12 -6.50
CA LEU A 86 -13.59 -1.50 -7.46
C LEU A 86 -13.70 0.03 -7.28
N PHE A 87 -13.68 0.50 -6.04
CA PHE A 87 -13.74 1.92 -5.70
C PHE A 87 -12.37 2.54 -5.44
N ARG A 88 -11.30 1.73 -5.54
CA ARG A 88 -9.91 2.08 -5.22
C ARG A 88 -9.81 2.80 -3.86
N ARG A 89 -10.66 2.40 -2.92
CA ARG A 89 -10.84 3.06 -1.63
C ARG A 89 -10.27 2.20 -0.52
N LEU A 90 -9.36 2.79 0.25
CA LEU A 90 -8.90 2.28 1.52
C LEU A 90 -9.71 2.93 2.64
N SER A 91 -10.18 2.11 3.58
CA SER A 91 -10.89 2.53 4.78
C SER A 91 -10.16 1.98 6.00
N ILE A 92 -9.85 2.88 6.94
CA ILE A 92 -9.21 2.58 8.21
C ILE A 92 -10.16 3.01 9.32
N GLU A 93 -10.61 2.06 10.13
CA GLU A 93 -11.49 2.26 11.27
C GLU A 93 -10.72 1.99 12.57
N PHE A 94 -10.73 2.97 13.47
CA PHE A 94 -10.07 2.90 14.76
C PHE A 94 -11.10 2.70 15.87
N LYS A 95 -10.83 1.82 16.82
CA LYS A 95 -11.62 1.73 18.06
C LYS A 95 -11.38 2.93 18.98
N ASN A 96 -10.11 3.32 19.10
CA ASN A 96 -9.67 4.49 19.85
C ASN A 96 -8.85 5.38 18.92
N TYR A 97 -9.04 6.69 19.00
CA TYR A 97 -8.30 7.64 18.18
C TYR A 97 -6.79 7.57 18.45
N PRO A 98 -5.94 7.40 17.42
CA PRO A 98 -4.49 7.41 17.58
C PRO A 98 -3.94 8.84 17.69
N GLN A 99 -3.45 9.23 18.87
CA GLN A 99 -2.81 10.54 19.04
C GLN A 99 -1.53 10.63 18.19
N ASN A 100 -1.45 11.65 17.34
CA ASN A 100 -0.33 11.88 16.40
C ASN A 100 -0.04 10.68 15.48
N GLY A 101 -1.07 9.90 15.14
CA GLY A 101 -0.92 8.74 14.27
C GLY A 101 -0.69 9.11 12.81
N THR A 102 0.00 8.22 12.10
CA THR A 102 0.17 8.33 10.64
C THR A 102 -0.21 7.03 9.95
N ALA A 103 -0.68 7.11 8.71
CA ALA A 103 -0.91 5.97 7.85
C ALA A 103 -0.04 6.09 6.60
N ARG A 104 1.00 5.24 6.50
CA ARG A 104 1.79 5.09 5.28
C ARG A 104 1.12 4.06 4.38
N ILE A 105 0.75 4.50 3.19
CA ILE A 105 0.08 3.66 2.20
C ILE A 105 0.98 3.53 0.99
N LEU A 106 1.28 2.29 0.64
CA LEU A 106 2.00 1.92 -0.57
C LEU A 106 1.10 1.06 -1.45
N ALA A 107 1.04 1.35 -2.74
CA ALA A 107 0.26 0.54 -3.68
C ALA A 107 1.04 0.26 -4.96
N LEU A 108 0.90 -0.97 -5.44
CA LEU A 108 1.41 -1.44 -6.72
C LEU A 108 0.26 -1.65 -7.69
N GLU A 109 0.53 -1.38 -8.96
CA GLU A 109 -0.39 -1.66 -10.05
C GLU A 109 0.34 -2.38 -11.19
N HIS A 110 -0.41 -3.10 -12.01
CA HIS A 110 0.10 -3.65 -13.27
C HIS A 110 -0.82 -3.22 -14.41
N GLY A 111 -0.27 -3.23 -15.63
CA GLY A 111 -1.05 -2.98 -16.84
C GLY A 111 -2.05 -4.11 -17.10
N TYR A 112 -3.16 -3.77 -17.73
CA TYR A 112 -4.12 -4.71 -18.30
C TYR A 112 -3.62 -5.28 -19.63
#